data_AF-A0A364RIA2-F1
#
_entry.id   AF-A0A364RIA2-F1
#
_cell.length_a   1.000
_cell.length_b   1.000
_cell.length_c   1.000
_cell.angle_alpha   90.00
_cell.angle_beta   90.00
_cell.angle_gamma   90.00
#
_symmetry.space_group_name_H-M   'P 1'
#
loop_
_entity.id
_entity.type
_entity.pdbx_description
1 polymer ?
#
loop_
_entity_poly.entity_id
_entity_poly.type
_entity_poly.pdbx_seq_one_letter_code
_entity_poly.pdbx_strand_id
1 'polypeptide(L)'
;MKIYHTYAIIASLGLLGLSGCNSDSADGNYNSPASDELIETQIDSATKASVDSVAQATNEGNIMFPVPDTLTNLLKRYQPQARLANLTDQALSNKTTQTGNPVYLYGNFNGKGSQDYAVQVQQGDSIHILAYLDYRNQPREMKVAAYPATKLNNAWYSTYQLKLAPQDSLVRDNRSRKQVPLQTDGISIMEENRTTLYVLQKGRFIPFDATR
;
A
#
# COMPACT_ATOMS: atom_id res chain seq x y z
N MET A 1 16.34 50.49 59.07
CA MET A 1 17.23 51.43 58.35
C MET A 1 18.63 50.83 58.30
N LYS A 2 18.98 50.23 57.16
CA LYS A 2 20.34 50.03 56.62
C LYS A 2 20.16 49.39 55.24
N ILE A 3 20.52 50.15 54.20
CA ILE A 3 20.54 49.78 52.80
C ILE A 3 21.99 49.49 52.45
N TYR A 4 22.29 48.37 51.77
CA TYR A 4 23.41 48.28 50.83
C TYR A 4 23.03 47.35 49.66
N HIS A 5 23.17 47.90 48.46
CA HIS A 5 23.04 47.24 47.17
C HIS A 5 24.28 46.40 46.86
N THR A 6 24.13 45.28 46.13
CA THR A 6 25.10 44.86 45.11
C THR A 6 24.39 44.02 44.04
N TYR A 7 24.61 44.40 42.79
CA TYR A 7 24.05 43.85 41.56
C TYR A 7 24.65 42.48 41.21
N ALA A 8 23.84 41.60 40.62
CA ALA A 8 24.31 40.57 39.69
C ALA A 8 23.33 40.44 38.53
N ILE A 9 23.76 40.95 37.38
CA ILE A 9 23.13 40.77 36.07
C ILE A 9 23.46 39.35 35.60
N ILE A 10 22.45 38.52 35.36
CA ILE A 10 22.58 37.36 34.46
C ILE A 10 21.52 37.51 33.38
N ALA A 11 21.97 37.99 32.22
CA ALA A 11 21.33 37.76 30.95
C ALA A 11 21.64 36.33 30.51
N SER A 12 20.64 35.58 30.02
CA SER A 12 20.83 34.59 28.94
C SER A 12 19.50 34.03 28.44
N LEU A 13 19.21 34.43 27.20
CA LEU A 13 18.73 33.62 26.07
C LEU A 13 17.49 32.74 26.25
N GLY A 14 16.45 33.11 25.51
CA GLY A 14 15.31 32.25 25.22
C GLY A 14 15.63 31.11 24.26
N LEU A 15 14.72 30.16 24.22
CA LEU A 15 14.45 29.35 23.03
C LEU A 15 12.97 28.94 23.05
N LEU A 16 12.21 29.58 22.16
CA LEU A 16 10.94 29.08 21.67
C LEU A 16 11.23 27.82 20.85
N GLY A 17 10.80 26.66 21.36
CA GLY A 17 10.78 25.41 20.62
C GLY A 17 9.36 25.01 20.30
N LEU A 18 8.79 25.58 19.24
CA LEU A 18 7.61 25.05 18.58
C LEU A 18 8.00 23.71 17.94
N SER A 19 7.69 22.59 18.58
CA SER A 19 7.66 21.29 17.90
C SER A 19 6.39 21.20 17.06
N GLY A 20 6.40 21.91 15.93
CA GLY A 20 5.58 21.58 14.79
C GLY A 20 6.03 20.21 14.29
N CYS A 21 5.21 19.18 14.55
CA CYS A 21 5.35 17.90 13.89
C CYS A 21 4.85 18.09 12.45
N ASN A 22 5.71 18.64 11.60
CA ASN A 22 5.53 18.56 10.16
C ASN A 22 5.50 17.07 9.82
N SER A 23 4.33 16.57 9.44
CA SER A 23 4.24 15.33 8.70
C SER A 23 4.91 15.60 7.35
N ASP A 24 6.17 15.23 7.22
CA ASP A 24 6.81 15.10 5.92
C ASP A 24 6.06 13.99 5.17
N SER A 25 5.09 14.44 4.37
CA SER A 25 4.49 13.68 3.29
C SER A 25 5.65 13.16 2.44
N ALA A 26 5.81 11.84 2.43
CA ALA A 26 6.69 11.16 1.50
C ALA A 26 6.07 11.22 0.09
N ASP A 27 5.98 12.43 -0.48
CA ASP A 27 5.67 12.67 -1.89
C ASP A 27 6.98 12.57 -2.67
N GLY A 28 7.59 11.38 -2.61
CA GLY A 28 8.71 11.02 -3.46
C GLY A 28 8.18 10.70 -4.85
N ASN A 29 8.32 11.64 -5.79
CA ASN A 29 8.09 11.40 -7.21
C ASN A 29 9.18 10.45 -7.75
N TYR A 30 8.96 9.14 -7.63
CA TYR A 30 9.83 8.10 -8.19
C TYR A 30 9.50 7.88 -9.67
N ASN A 31 9.94 8.83 -10.51
CA ASN A 31 9.92 8.76 -11.97
C ASN A 31 11.06 7.89 -12.51
N SER A 32 11.09 6.60 -12.14
CA SER A 32 11.89 5.61 -12.86
C SER A 32 10.95 4.53 -13.40
N PRO A 33 10.91 4.30 -14.72
CA PRO A 33 10.13 3.21 -15.29
C PRO A 33 10.76 1.88 -14.84
N ALA A 34 10.06 1.16 -13.96
CA ALA A 34 10.40 -0.22 -13.62
C ALA A 34 9.59 -1.14 -14.52
N SER A 35 10.31 -1.82 -15.42
CA SER A 35 9.81 -2.83 -16.34
C SER A 35 9.26 -4.06 -15.61
N ASP A 36 8.44 -4.85 -16.30
CA ASP A 36 7.82 -6.13 -15.88
C ASP A 36 8.78 -7.21 -15.32
N GLU A 37 10.06 -6.89 -15.17
CA GLU A 37 11.16 -7.75 -14.73
C GLU A 37 11.25 -7.92 -13.19
N LEU A 38 10.39 -7.26 -12.41
CA LEU A 38 10.54 -7.26 -10.94
C LEU A 38 10.08 -8.55 -10.27
N ILE A 39 9.30 -9.40 -10.94
CA ILE A 39 8.82 -10.68 -10.38
C ILE A 39 9.01 -11.76 -11.45
N GLU A 40 10.20 -12.37 -11.48
CA GLU A 40 10.48 -13.50 -12.35
C GLU A 40 10.10 -14.80 -11.63
N THR A 41 8.92 -15.33 -11.96
CA THR A 41 8.47 -16.71 -11.69
C THR A 41 8.25 -17.12 -10.22
N GLN A 42 7.07 -17.73 -9.97
CA GLN A 42 6.80 -18.51 -8.77
C GLN A 42 7.61 -19.80 -8.82
N ILE A 43 8.30 -20.14 -7.74
CA ILE A 43 8.87 -21.48 -7.55
C ILE A 43 7.71 -22.37 -7.10
N ASP A 44 7.39 -23.37 -7.92
CA ASP A 44 6.32 -24.34 -7.65
C ASP A 44 6.44 -24.89 -6.22
N SER A 45 5.48 -24.54 -5.37
CA SER A 45 5.33 -25.12 -4.04
C SER A 45 3.85 -25.20 -3.72
N ALA A 46 3.30 -26.35 -4.07
CA ALA A 46 1.95 -26.79 -3.78
C ALA A 46 1.68 -26.84 -2.28
N THR A 47 1.24 -25.73 -1.67
CA THR A 47 0.27 -25.67 -0.56
C THR A 47 0.04 -24.22 -0.12
N LYS A 48 -0.84 -23.50 -0.81
CA LYS A 48 -1.52 -22.33 -0.24
C LYS A 48 -2.99 -22.41 -0.63
N ALA A 49 -3.87 -22.48 0.37
CA ALA A 49 -5.30 -22.52 0.16
C ALA A 49 -5.74 -21.24 -0.58
N SER A 50 -5.94 -21.38 -1.88
CA SER A 50 -6.67 -20.41 -2.70
C SER A 50 -8.08 -20.31 -2.13
N VAL A 51 -8.41 -19.19 -1.50
CA VAL A 51 -9.80 -18.88 -1.18
C VAL A 51 -10.44 -18.43 -2.47
N ASP A 52 -11.26 -19.33 -3.02
CA ASP A 52 -12.00 -19.19 -4.27
C ASP A 52 -12.90 -17.94 -4.24
N SER A 53 -12.36 -16.83 -4.75
CA SER A 53 -13.12 -15.59 -4.95
C SER A 53 -13.70 -15.63 -6.35
N VAL A 54 -14.86 -16.27 -6.50
CA VAL A 54 -15.56 -16.33 -7.79
C VAL A 54 -16.07 -14.92 -8.12
N ALA A 55 -15.46 -14.32 -9.14
CA ALA A 55 -15.91 -13.08 -9.77
C ALA A 55 -17.40 -13.17 -10.13
N GLN A 56 -18.24 -12.25 -9.65
CA GLN A 56 -19.63 -12.14 -10.08
C GLN A 56 -19.77 -11.03 -11.11
N ALA A 57 -20.32 -11.36 -12.28
CA ALA A 57 -20.69 -10.36 -13.28
C ALA A 57 -21.96 -9.64 -12.82
N THR A 58 -21.94 -8.32 -12.75
CA THR A 58 -23.16 -7.52 -12.53
C THR A 58 -23.90 -7.32 -13.85
N ASN A 59 -25.17 -6.91 -13.77
CA ASN A 59 -26.01 -6.59 -14.93
C ASN A 59 -25.47 -5.42 -15.80
N GLU A 60 -24.40 -4.77 -15.37
CA GLU A 60 -23.73 -3.65 -16.03
C GLU A 60 -22.37 -4.05 -16.65
N GLY A 61 -22.02 -5.35 -16.62
CA GLY A 61 -20.76 -5.86 -17.17
C GLY A 61 -19.55 -5.70 -16.22
N ASN A 62 -19.72 -5.09 -15.05
CA ASN A 62 -18.66 -4.93 -14.06
C ASN A 62 -18.43 -6.25 -13.30
N ILE A 63 -17.18 -6.72 -13.23
CA ILE A 63 -16.80 -7.84 -12.37
C ILE A 63 -16.71 -7.33 -10.92
N MET A 64 -17.66 -7.74 -10.08
CA MET A 64 -17.58 -7.51 -8.64
C MET A 64 -16.84 -8.67 -7.98
N PHE A 65 -15.74 -8.34 -7.31
CA PHE A 65 -15.12 -9.27 -6.39
C PHE A 65 -15.72 -9.05 -4.99
N PRO A 66 -16.40 -10.06 -4.40
CA PRO A 66 -17.04 -9.91 -3.10
C PRO A 66 -15.98 -9.56 -2.04
N VAL A 67 -16.19 -8.47 -1.32
CA VAL A 67 -15.26 -8.02 -0.27
C VAL A 67 -15.63 -8.67 1.06
N PRO A 68 -14.68 -9.33 1.76
CA PRO A 68 -14.95 -9.96 3.04
C PRO A 68 -15.52 -8.96 4.07
N ASP A 69 -16.49 -9.40 4.89
CA ASP A 69 -17.11 -8.57 5.94
C ASP A 69 -16.08 -7.95 6.87
N THR A 70 -15.00 -8.68 7.15
CA THR A 70 -13.89 -8.18 7.98
C THR A 70 -13.26 -6.93 7.36
N LEU A 71 -12.95 -6.97 6.05
CA LEU A 71 -12.38 -5.83 5.35
C LEU A 71 -13.39 -4.68 5.23
N THR A 72 -14.66 -4.99 4.98
CA THR A 72 -15.75 -4.01 4.99
C THR A 72 -15.85 -3.28 6.34
N ASN A 73 -15.73 -4.00 7.46
CA ASN A 73 -15.79 -3.42 8.80
C ASN A 73 -14.55 -2.58 9.13
N LEU A 74 -13.36 -3.01 8.69
CA LEU A 74 -12.13 -2.21 8.81
C LEU A 74 -12.27 -0.88 8.06
N LEU A 75 -12.74 -0.93 6.81
CA LEU A 75 -12.98 0.26 6.00
C LEU A 75 -14.00 1.21 6.65
N LYS A 76 -15.13 0.70 7.13
CA LYS A 76 -16.12 1.53 7.83
C LYS A 76 -15.55 2.19 9.10
N ARG A 77 -14.66 1.49 9.82
CA ARG A 77 -14.06 1.99 11.07
C ARG A 77 -13.00 3.06 10.82
N TYR A 78 -12.08 2.81 9.88
CA TYR A 78 -10.90 3.67 9.69
C TYR A 78 -11.07 4.67 8.55
N GLN A 79 -11.87 4.34 7.54
CA GLN A 79 -12.02 5.12 6.30
C GLN A 79 -13.50 5.28 5.90
N PRO A 80 -14.37 5.87 6.75
CA PRO A 80 -15.81 5.91 6.54
C PRO A 80 -16.23 6.66 5.26
N GLN A 81 -15.38 7.55 4.76
CA GLN A 81 -15.61 8.32 3.53
C GLN A 81 -15.06 7.63 2.27
N ALA A 82 -14.23 6.59 2.44
CA ALA A 82 -13.63 5.90 1.32
C ALA A 82 -14.63 4.91 0.70
N ARG A 83 -14.52 4.75 -0.61
CA ARG A 83 -15.27 3.73 -1.36
C ARG A 83 -14.28 2.74 -1.93
N LEU A 84 -14.66 1.49 -2.11
CA LEU A 84 -13.83 0.57 -2.90
C LEU A 84 -13.64 1.17 -4.29
N ALA A 85 -12.42 1.08 -4.83
CA ALA A 85 -12.18 1.66 -6.15
C ALA A 85 -12.81 0.79 -7.24
N ASN A 86 -13.46 1.44 -8.19
CA ASN A 86 -13.94 0.81 -9.40
C ASN A 86 -12.80 0.77 -10.42
N LEU A 87 -12.54 -0.38 -11.03
CA LEU A 87 -11.51 -0.52 -12.06
C LEU A 87 -12.10 -0.23 -13.44
N THR A 88 -11.26 0.22 -14.36
CA THR A 88 -11.63 0.27 -15.78
C THR A 88 -11.68 -1.14 -16.39
N ASP A 89 -12.44 -1.31 -17.47
CA ASP A 89 -12.46 -2.57 -18.25
C ASP A 89 -11.07 -2.92 -18.77
N GLN A 90 -10.29 -1.89 -19.16
CA GLN A 90 -8.91 -2.07 -19.59
C GLN A 90 -8.03 -2.63 -18.48
N ALA A 91 -8.15 -2.09 -17.26
CA ALA A 91 -7.47 -2.65 -16.10
C ALA A 91 -7.93 -4.10 -15.90
N LEU A 92 -9.23 -4.40 -15.85
CA LEU A 92 -9.75 -5.76 -15.63
C LEU A 92 -9.42 -6.77 -16.73
N SER A 93 -9.25 -6.33 -17.97
CA SER A 93 -8.98 -7.19 -19.13
C SER A 93 -7.52 -7.57 -19.30
N ASN A 94 -6.62 -7.02 -18.47
CA ASN A 94 -5.22 -7.42 -18.44
C ASN A 94 -5.07 -8.85 -17.86
N LYS A 95 -5.30 -9.86 -18.72
CA LYS A 95 -5.39 -11.29 -18.39
C LYS A 95 -4.03 -11.96 -18.18
N THR A 96 -2.92 -11.36 -18.61
CA THR A 96 -1.59 -11.98 -18.57
C THR A 96 -1.05 -12.12 -17.13
N THR A 97 -1.73 -11.53 -16.13
CA THR A 97 -1.16 -11.33 -14.79
C THR A 97 -2.10 -11.61 -13.62
N GLN A 98 -3.38 -11.95 -13.88
CA GLN A 98 -4.40 -12.15 -12.85
C GLN A 98 -4.30 -13.53 -12.18
N THR A 99 -3.77 -13.58 -10.96
CA THR A 99 -3.78 -14.77 -10.07
C THR A 99 -4.49 -14.50 -8.74
N GLY A 100 -5.48 -13.60 -8.74
CA GLY A 100 -6.21 -13.23 -7.53
C GLY A 100 -7.16 -12.06 -7.75
N ASN A 101 -7.52 -11.40 -6.65
CA ASN A 101 -8.41 -10.25 -6.66
C ASN A 101 -7.64 -8.94 -6.94
N PRO A 102 -8.04 -8.16 -7.95
CA PRO A 102 -7.32 -6.95 -8.36
C PRO A 102 -7.65 -5.71 -7.49
N VAL A 103 -8.67 -5.79 -6.62
CA VAL A 103 -9.11 -4.70 -5.74
C VAL A 103 -8.51 -4.81 -4.35
N TYR A 104 -8.40 -6.04 -3.82
CA TYR A 104 -7.84 -6.30 -2.50
C TYR A 104 -6.99 -7.56 -2.51
N LEU A 105 -6.01 -7.60 -1.61
CA LEU A 105 -5.13 -8.73 -1.38
C LEU A 105 -5.25 -9.25 0.05
N TYR A 106 -4.89 -10.50 0.22
CA TYR A 106 -4.75 -11.18 1.49
C TYR A 106 -3.36 -11.82 1.52
N GLY A 107 -2.53 -11.46 2.49
CA GLY A 107 -1.14 -11.90 2.57
C GLY A 107 -0.49 -11.60 3.92
N ASN A 108 0.69 -12.17 4.17
CA ASN A 108 1.51 -11.92 5.37
C ASN A 108 2.49 -10.77 5.10
N PHE A 109 1.97 -9.54 5.03
CA PHE A 109 2.78 -8.35 4.68
C PHE A 109 3.74 -7.94 5.79
N ASN A 110 3.43 -8.30 7.05
CA ASN A 110 4.22 -7.92 8.21
C ASN A 110 5.15 -9.03 8.74
N GLY A 111 5.13 -10.22 8.15
CA GLY A 111 6.00 -11.34 8.51
C GLY A 111 5.64 -12.05 9.82
N LYS A 112 4.53 -11.72 10.48
CA LYS A 112 4.14 -12.31 11.77
C LYS A 112 3.33 -13.60 11.66
N GLY A 113 3.08 -14.07 10.44
CA GLY A 113 2.33 -15.31 10.18
C GLY A 113 0.82 -15.18 10.33
N SER A 114 0.32 -14.05 10.84
CA SER A 114 -1.06 -13.64 10.66
C SER A 114 -1.26 -13.04 9.28
N GLN A 115 -2.42 -13.29 8.70
CA GLN A 115 -2.79 -12.67 7.45
C GLN A 115 -3.21 -11.21 7.67
N ASP A 116 -2.90 -10.39 6.68
CA ASP A 116 -3.18 -8.97 6.60
C ASP A 116 -4.01 -8.70 5.33
N TYR A 117 -4.67 -7.54 5.28
CA TYR A 117 -5.36 -7.08 4.06
C TYR A 117 -4.62 -5.93 3.41
N ALA A 118 -4.63 -5.89 2.08
CA ALA A 118 -4.37 -4.67 1.32
C ALA A 118 -5.56 -4.38 0.42
N VAL A 119 -5.93 -3.13 0.21
CA VAL A 119 -7.12 -2.76 -0.56
C VAL A 119 -6.93 -1.43 -1.26
N GLN A 120 -7.44 -1.31 -2.48
CA GLN A 120 -7.57 -0.01 -3.13
C GLN A 120 -8.93 0.62 -2.83
N VAL A 121 -8.89 1.90 -2.49
CA VAL A 121 -10.07 2.70 -2.21
C VAL A 121 -10.00 4.03 -2.95
N GLN A 122 -11.14 4.54 -3.37
CA GLN A 122 -11.29 5.86 -3.93
C GLN A 122 -11.63 6.86 -2.81
N GLN A 123 -10.91 7.98 -2.79
CA GLN A 123 -11.19 9.17 -1.98
C GLN A 123 -11.08 10.40 -2.86
N GLY A 124 -12.21 11.04 -3.16
CA GLY A 124 -12.23 12.17 -4.10
C GLY A 124 -11.79 11.74 -5.51
N ASP A 125 -10.74 12.39 -6.00
CA ASP A 125 -10.08 12.17 -7.30
C ASP A 125 -8.82 11.29 -7.19
N SER A 126 -8.64 10.60 -6.06
CA SER A 126 -7.44 9.81 -5.78
C SER A 126 -7.78 8.35 -5.45
N ILE A 127 -6.92 7.44 -5.87
CA ILE A 127 -6.90 6.02 -5.51
C ILE A 127 -5.84 5.81 -4.44
N HIS A 128 -6.25 5.36 -3.26
CA HIS A 128 -5.38 5.05 -2.14
C HIS A 128 -5.26 3.55 -1.98
N ILE A 129 -4.05 3.05 -1.80
CA ILE A 129 -3.80 1.66 -1.44
C ILE A 129 -3.46 1.63 0.04
N LEU A 130 -4.28 0.93 0.80
CA LEU A 130 -4.19 0.82 2.25
C LEU A 130 -3.93 -0.62 2.64
N ALA A 131 -3.13 -0.83 3.68
CA ALA A 131 -2.93 -2.12 4.31
C ALA A 131 -3.48 -2.11 5.74
N TYR A 132 -4.19 -3.16 6.13
CA TYR A 132 -4.63 -3.40 7.50
C TYR A 132 -3.85 -4.59 8.06
N LEU A 133 -2.85 -4.27 8.86
CA LEU A 133 -1.98 -5.26 9.50
C LEU A 133 -2.59 -5.72 10.83
N ASP A 134 -2.29 -6.96 11.23
CA ASP A 134 -2.65 -7.50 12.55
C ASP A 134 -4.16 -7.39 12.88
N TYR A 135 -5.04 -7.45 11.85
CA TYR A 135 -6.45 -7.06 11.94
C TYR A 135 -7.30 -7.88 12.92
N ARG A 136 -6.84 -9.06 13.33
CA ARG A 136 -7.55 -9.93 14.28
C ARG A 136 -7.41 -9.47 15.73
N ASN A 137 -6.30 -8.79 16.06
CA ASN A 137 -5.95 -8.44 17.43
C ASN A 137 -5.92 -6.92 17.61
N GLN A 138 -5.04 -6.25 16.86
CA GLN A 138 -4.83 -4.81 16.94
C GLN A 138 -4.64 -4.28 15.52
N PRO A 139 -5.74 -4.00 14.79
CA PRO A 139 -5.65 -3.56 13.41
C PRO A 139 -4.84 -2.27 13.31
N ARG A 140 -3.84 -2.27 12.44
CA ARG A 140 -3.05 -1.10 12.10
C ARG A 140 -3.24 -0.78 10.64
N GLU A 141 -3.89 0.35 10.36
CA GLU A 141 -3.94 0.89 9.02
C GLU A 141 -2.58 1.49 8.64
N MET A 142 -2.15 1.23 7.41
CA MET A 142 -0.96 1.79 6.83
C MET A 142 -1.20 2.20 5.39
N LYS A 143 -0.76 3.40 5.00
CA LYS A 143 -0.71 3.80 3.60
C LYS A 143 0.39 3.03 2.89
N VAL A 144 0.04 2.41 1.77
CA VAL A 144 0.98 1.74 0.86
C VAL A 144 1.40 2.72 -0.22
N ALA A 145 0.42 3.29 -0.93
CA ALA A 145 0.62 4.23 -2.03
C ALA A 145 -0.65 5.06 -2.27
N ALA A 146 -0.53 6.12 -3.07
CA ALA A 146 -1.68 6.84 -3.61
C ALA A 146 -1.38 7.28 -5.05
N TYR A 147 -2.40 7.26 -5.89
CA TYR A 147 -2.33 7.58 -7.31
C TYR A 147 -3.53 8.43 -7.71
N PRO A 148 -3.45 9.24 -8.77
CA PRO A 148 -4.62 9.91 -9.33
C PRO A 148 -5.62 8.88 -9.85
N ALA A 149 -6.91 9.15 -9.66
CA ALA A 149 -7.97 8.42 -10.34
C ALA A 149 -8.19 8.98 -11.75
N THR A 150 -8.67 8.13 -12.66
CA THR A 150 -8.99 8.52 -14.04
C THR A 150 -10.48 8.84 -14.15
N LYS A 151 -10.83 10.00 -14.67
CA LYS A 151 -12.23 10.40 -14.89
C LYS A 151 -12.75 9.85 -16.22
N LEU A 152 -13.78 9.01 -16.19
CA LEU A 152 -14.47 8.48 -17.36
C LEU A 152 -15.98 8.66 -17.17
N ASN A 153 -16.69 9.21 -18.17
CA ASN A 153 -18.15 9.37 -18.14
C ASN A 153 -18.71 9.93 -16.81
N ASN A 154 -18.00 10.92 -16.24
CA ASN A 154 -18.33 11.59 -14.98
C ASN A 154 -18.18 10.76 -13.69
N ALA A 155 -17.53 9.59 -13.75
CA ALA A 155 -17.10 8.80 -12.60
C ALA A 155 -15.57 8.67 -12.56
N TRP A 156 -15.03 8.35 -11.38
CA TRP A 156 -13.59 8.16 -11.17
C TRP A 156 -13.27 6.67 -11.09
N TYR A 157 -12.19 6.27 -11.73
CA TYR A 157 -11.79 4.87 -11.85
C TYR A 157 -10.31 4.69 -11.52
N SER A 158 -9.98 3.50 -11.03
CA SER A 158 -8.61 3.02 -10.93
C SER A 158 -8.20 2.35 -12.25
N THR A 159 -7.03 2.72 -12.76
CA THR A 159 -6.33 2.00 -13.84
C THR A 159 -5.38 0.93 -13.28
N TYR A 160 -5.33 0.79 -11.95
CA TYR A 160 -4.41 -0.07 -11.23
C TYR A 160 -5.05 -1.41 -10.85
N GLN A 161 -4.26 -2.47 -10.91
CA GLN A 161 -4.57 -3.75 -10.27
C GLN A 161 -3.61 -4.01 -9.11
N LEU A 162 -4.14 -4.62 -8.05
CA LEU A 162 -3.32 -5.21 -7.01
C LEU A 162 -2.95 -6.66 -7.35
N LYS A 163 -1.72 -7.05 -7.06
CA LYS A 163 -1.24 -8.43 -7.13
C LYS A 163 -0.39 -8.77 -5.92
N LEU A 164 -0.63 -9.94 -5.34
CA LEU A 164 0.20 -10.46 -4.26
C LEU A 164 1.55 -10.91 -4.84
N ALA A 165 2.65 -10.45 -4.24
CA ALA A 165 3.98 -11.00 -4.45
C ALA A 165 4.34 -11.86 -3.23
N PRO A 166 4.19 -13.19 -3.28
CA PRO A 166 4.45 -14.03 -2.12
C PRO A 166 5.91 -13.94 -1.66
N GLN A 167 6.18 -14.22 -0.38
CA GLN A 167 7.53 -14.15 0.20
C GLN A 167 8.60 -14.99 -0.54
N ASP A 168 8.19 -16.05 -1.25
CA ASP A 168 9.08 -16.91 -2.06
C ASP A 168 9.33 -16.36 -3.47
N SER A 169 8.74 -15.21 -3.82
CA SER A 169 8.99 -14.53 -5.10
C SER A 169 10.45 -14.10 -5.18
N LEU A 170 11.10 -14.46 -6.28
CA LEU A 170 12.41 -13.95 -6.63
C LEU A 170 12.27 -12.56 -7.24
N VAL A 171 12.89 -11.59 -6.59
CA VAL A 171 12.85 -10.19 -7.01
C VAL A 171 14.27 -9.71 -7.27
N ARG A 172 14.45 -8.92 -8.33
CA ARG A 172 15.75 -8.39 -8.70
C ARG A 172 16.11 -7.22 -7.80
N ASP A 173 17.14 -7.38 -6.97
CA ASP A 173 17.73 -6.27 -6.23
C ASP A 173 18.54 -5.41 -7.21
N ASN A 174 18.10 -4.16 -7.41
CA ASN A 174 18.71 -3.23 -8.36
C ASN A 174 20.18 -2.89 -8.05
N ARG A 175 20.61 -3.00 -6.78
CA ARG A 175 21.98 -2.68 -6.38
C ARG A 175 22.93 -3.84 -6.63
N SER A 176 22.57 -5.02 -6.12
CA SER A 176 23.41 -6.21 -6.26
C SER A 176 23.24 -6.89 -7.63
N ARG A 177 22.18 -6.53 -8.38
CA ARG A 177 21.68 -7.20 -9.59
C ARG A 177 21.37 -8.69 -9.39
N LYS A 178 21.31 -9.15 -8.14
CA LYS A 178 20.99 -10.53 -7.80
C LYS A 178 19.48 -10.67 -7.61
N GLN A 179 18.99 -11.85 -7.89
CA GLN A 179 17.66 -12.25 -7.46
C GLN A 179 17.73 -12.64 -5.99
N VAL A 180 16.84 -12.06 -5.19
CA VAL A 180 16.70 -12.38 -3.77
C VAL A 180 15.24 -12.71 -3.48
N PRO A 181 14.95 -13.67 -2.59
CA PRO A 181 13.57 -13.88 -2.14
C PRO A 181 13.12 -12.69 -1.28
N LEU A 182 11.82 -12.44 -1.30
CA LEU A 182 11.20 -11.50 -0.38
C LEU A 182 11.26 -12.00 1.07
N GLN A 183 11.31 -11.08 2.02
CA GLN A 183 11.32 -11.44 3.46
C GLN A 183 9.90 -11.62 4.02
N THR A 184 8.91 -11.05 3.36
CA THR A 184 7.48 -11.10 3.66
C THR A 184 6.71 -11.06 2.35
N ASP A 185 5.40 -11.29 2.39
CA ASP A 185 4.60 -10.99 1.20
C ASP A 185 4.69 -9.49 0.87
N GLY A 186 4.64 -9.17 -0.42
CA GLY A 186 4.64 -7.81 -0.96
C GLY A 186 3.36 -7.49 -1.73
N ILE A 187 3.14 -6.20 -1.95
CA ILE A 187 1.98 -5.65 -2.65
C ILE A 187 2.47 -5.08 -3.97
N SER A 188 2.18 -5.76 -5.07
CA SER A 188 2.42 -5.23 -6.41
C SER A 188 1.23 -4.41 -6.88
N ILE A 189 1.53 -3.22 -7.38
CA ILE A 189 0.57 -2.32 -8.03
C ILE A 189 0.92 -2.28 -9.50
N MET A 190 -0.01 -2.77 -10.32
CA MET A 190 0.17 -2.98 -11.75
C MET A 190 -0.65 -1.95 -12.52
N GLU A 191 0.01 -1.23 -13.40
CA GLU A 191 -0.54 -0.35 -14.43
C GLU A 191 -0.05 -0.88 -15.79
N GLU A 192 -0.75 -0.59 -16.89
CA GLU A 192 -0.56 -1.19 -18.23
C GLU A 192 0.84 -1.73 -18.58
N ASN A 193 1.88 -0.94 -18.36
CA ASN A 193 3.27 -1.26 -18.70
C ASN A 193 4.24 -1.14 -17.50
N ARG A 194 3.72 -1.07 -16.28
CA ARG A 194 4.51 -0.81 -15.07
C ARG A 194 3.99 -1.62 -13.90
N THR A 195 4.89 -2.31 -13.22
CA THR A 195 4.63 -2.92 -11.91
C THR A 195 5.50 -2.25 -10.86
N THR A 196 4.88 -1.77 -9.77
CA THR A 196 5.61 -1.28 -8.59
C THR A 196 5.36 -2.22 -7.42
N LEU A 197 6.40 -2.91 -6.95
CA LEU A 197 6.33 -3.78 -5.78
C LEU A 197 6.60 -2.99 -4.51
N TYR A 198 5.71 -3.06 -3.53
CA TYR A 198 5.89 -2.49 -2.19
C TYR A 198 6.11 -3.58 -1.16
N VAL A 199 7.07 -3.35 -0.26
CA VAL A 199 7.39 -4.24 0.87
C VAL A 199 7.39 -3.45 2.17
N LEU A 200 6.95 -4.08 3.27
CA LEU A 200 6.99 -3.45 4.59
C LEU A 200 8.43 -3.49 5.13
N GLN A 201 9.04 -2.32 5.31
CA GLN A 201 10.37 -2.20 5.92
C GLN A 201 10.38 -1.07 6.94
N LYS A 202 10.92 -1.36 8.13
CA LYS A 202 11.08 -0.38 9.22
C LYS A 202 9.77 0.36 9.55
N GLY A 203 8.65 -0.37 9.52
CA GLY A 203 7.33 0.17 9.89
C GLY A 203 6.67 1.04 8.82
N ARG A 204 7.09 0.97 7.55
CA ARG A 204 6.43 1.62 6.41
C ARG A 204 6.53 0.77 5.15
N PHE A 205 5.55 0.86 4.26
CA PHE A 205 5.68 0.29 2.92
C PHE A 205 6.61 1.15 2.09
N ILE A 206 7.58 0.53 1.43
CA ILE A 206 8.47 1.21 0.49
C ILE A 206 8.53 0.45 -0.83
N PRO A 207 8.68 1.15 -1.96
CA PRO A 207 8.98 0.51 -3.23
C PRO A 207 10.23 -0.37 -3.11
N PHE A 208 10.18 -1.59 -3.65
CA PHE A 208 11.25 -2.58 -3.54
C PHE A 208 12.55 -2.10 -4.20
N ASP A 209 12.43 -1.41 -5.33
CA ASP A 209 13.54 -0.75 -6.03
C ASP A 209 14.18 0.40 -5.21
N ALA A 210 13.48 0.92 -4.20
CA ALA A 210 13.97 1.92 -3.26
C ALA A 210 14.48 1.31 -1.93
N THR A 211 14.46 -0.03 -1.78
CA THR A 211 14.93 -0.71 -0.56
C THR A 211 16.47 -0.63 -0.41
N ARG A 212 16.94 -0.84 0.84
CA ARG A 212 18.34 -0.63 1.24
C ARG A 212 19.04 -1.90 1.63
#